data_AF-J1RRD6-F1
#
_entry.id   AF-J1RRD6-F1
#
_cell.length_a   1.000
_cell.length_b   1.000
_cell.length_c   1.000
_cell.angle_alpha   90.00
_cell.angle_beta   90.00
_cell.angle_gamma   90.00
#
_symmetry.space_group_name_H-M   'P 1'
#
loop_
_entity.id
_entity.type
_entity.pdbx_description
1 polymer ?
#
loop_
_entity_poly.entity_id
_entity_poly.type
_entity_poly.pdbx_seq_one_letter_code
_entity_poly.pdbx_strand_id
1 'polypeptide(L)'
;MSYDRDAVPAPVPGLRLLPWEGEGGKPCYLSADDAGGVLSRLADEIEAEQLCDGADVLKGAVAVLNDRKAGEHAVRLALRATTQSFSDVLRIADSRGTRLPVPV
;
A
#
# COMPACT_ATOMS: atom_id res chain seq x y z
N MET A 1 1.95 1.73 -10.50
CA MET A 1 2.93 1.12 -9.56
C MET A 1 2.44 -0.28 -9.27
N SER A 2 3.17 -1.31 -9.72
CA SER A 2 2.84 -2.69 -9.40
C SER A 2 3.71 -3.08 -8.22
N TYR A 3 3.14 -3.11 -7.03
CA TYR A 3 3.85 -3.66 -5.88
C TYR A 3 4.05 -5.15 -6.12
N ASP A 4 5.30 -5.55 -6.36
CA ASP A 4 5.67 -6.95 -6.47
C ASP A 4 6.08 -7.45 -5.08
N ARG A 5 5.14 -8.15 -4.43
CA ARG A 5 5.35 -8.76 -3.11
C ARG A 5 6.49 -9.78 -3.14
N ASP A 6 6.66 -10.51 -4.25
CA ASP A 6 7.67 -11.56 -4.35
C ASP A 6 9.07 -10.98 -4.53
N ALA A 7 9.17 -9.74 -5.01
CA ALA A 7 10.42 -8.98 -5.07
C ALA A 7 10.81 -8.34 -3.73
N VAL A 8 9.95 -8.39 -2.70
CA VAL A 8 10.29 -7.86 -1.38
C VAL A 8 11.20 -8.86 -0.65
N PRO A 9 12.46 -8.51 -0.35
CA PRO A 9 13.33 -9.37 0.44
C PRO A 9 12.68 -9.72 1.79
N ALA A 10 13.02 -10.90 2.30
CA ALA A 10 12.51 -11.37 3.59
C ALA A 10 12.70 -10.31 4.69
N PRO A 11 11.79 -10.24 5.68
CA PRO A 11 11.82 -9.22 6.72
C PRO A 11 13.22 -9.12 7.34
N VAL A 12 13.88 -7.97 7.16
CA VAL A 12 15.18 -7.72 7.77
C VAL A 12 14.93 -7.05 9.12
N PRO A 13 15.36 -7.64 10.25
CA PRO A 13 15.20 -7.04 11.56
C PRO A 13 15.78 -5.63 11.58
N GLY A 14 15.02 -4.66 12.09
CA GLY A 14 15.46 -3.27 12.16
C GLY A 14 15.29 -2.46 10.87
N LEU A 15 14.72 -3.01 9.78
CA LEU A 15 14.38 -2.22 8.59
C LEU A 15 12.86 -2.09 8.40
N ARG A 16 12.40 -0.85 8.16
CA ARG A 16 11.01 -0.52 7.81
C ARG A 16 10.89 -0.33 6.30
N LEU A 17 9.98 -1.07 5.67
CA LEU A 17 9.55 -0.80 4.29
C LEU A 17 8.72 0.50 4.25
N LEU A 18 9.09 1.46 3.40
CA LEU A 18 8.38 2.73 3.27
C LEU A 18 7.20 2.63 2.29
N PRO A 19 6.11 3.41 2.47
CA PRO A 19 4.92 3.34 1.60
C PRO A 19 5.13 3.98 0.22
N TRP A 20 6.29 4.59 -0.03
CA TRP A 20 6.72 5.09 -1.34
C TRP A 20 7.89 4.29 -1.91
N GLU A 21 8.05 4.38 -3.22
CA GLU A 21 9.19 3.80 -3.94
C GLU A 21 10.43 4.70 -3.83
N GLY A 22 11.60 4.06 -3.89
CA GLY A 22 12.86 4.74 -4.09
C GLY A 22 13.10 5.04 -5.57
N GLU A 23 14.30 5.52 -5.87
CA GLU A 23 14.71 5.78 -7.25
C GLU A 23 14.59 4.52 -8.13
N GLY A 24 14.03 4.69 -9.33
CA GLY A 24 13.81 3.58 -10.27
C GLY A 24 12.68 2.61 -9.89
N GLY A 25 11.78 2.99 -8.99
CA GLY A 25 10.59 2.20 -8.63
C GLY A 25 10.87 1.03 -7.68
N LYS A 26 12.04 1.01 -7.05
CA LYS A 26 12.44 -0.08 -6.15
C LYS A 26 11.85 0.11 -4.74
N PRO A 27 11.62 -0.97 -3.98
CA PRO A 27 11.30 -0.87 -2.56
C PRO A 27 12.32 0.00 -1.81
N CYS A 28 11.83 0.89 -0.94
CA CYS A 28 12.66 1.78 -0.15
C CYS A 28 12.55 1.41 1.34
N TYR A 29 13.68 1.38 2.04
CA TYR A 29 13.77 0.95 3.43
C TYR A 29 14.38 2.03 4.31
N LEU A 30 13.87 2.14 5.54
CA LEU A 30 14.38 3.02 6.59
C LEU A 30 14.95 2.16 7.73
N SER A 31 16.13 2.51 8.26
CA SER A 31 16.61 1.89 9.51
C SER A 31 15.70 2.32 10.66
N ALA A 32 15.09 1.34 11.32
CA ALA A 32 14.09 1.51 12.37
C ALA A 32 14.70 1.50 13.78
N ASP A 33 16.01 1.72 13.91
CA ASP A 33 16.71 1.80 15.20
C ASP A 33 16.14 2.89 16.13
N ASP A 34 15.46 3.89 15.56
CA ASP A 34 14.71 4.93 16.27
C ASP A 34 13.23 4.89 15.89
N ALA A 35 12.46 4.05 16.60
CA ALA A 35 11.01 3.98 16.48
C ALA A 35 10.39 5.32 16.91
N GLY A 36 10.12 6.21 15.94
CA GLY A 36 9.54 7.54 16.19
C GLY A 36 10.19 8.70 15.41
N GLY A 37 11.23 8.44 14.63
CA GLY A 37 11.88 9.45 13.79
C GLY A 37 10.92 10.12 12.78
N VAL A 38 11.30 11.30 12.27
CA VAL A 38 10.47 12.12 11.35
C VAL A 38 9.99 11.33 10.13
N LEU A 39 10.88 10.55 9.51
CA LEU A 39 10.52 9.71 8.36
C LEU A 39 9.58 8.55 8.72
N SER A 40 9.66 8.03 9.95
CA SER A 40 8.73 6.99 10.41
C SER A 40 7.33 7.56 10.56
N ARG A 41 7.18 8.76 11.14
CA ARG A 41 5.88 9.43 11.27
C ARG A 41 5.30 9.83 9.92
N LEU A 42 6.13 10.35 9.01
CA LEU A 42 5.71 10.61 7.63
C LEU A 42 5.23 9.34 6.93
N ALA A 43 5.91 8.21 7.15
CA ALA A 43 5.46 6.93 6.64
C ALA A 43 4.11 6.52 7.24
N ASP A 44 3.87 6.72 8.53
CA ASP A 44 2.57 6.43 9.15
C ASP A 44 1.44 7.30 8.56
N GLU A 45 1.70 8.58 8.32
CA GLU A 45 0.76 9.52 7.70
C GLU A 45 0.42 9.11 6.26
N ILE A 46 1.43 8.79 5.44
CA ILE A 46 1.23 8.37 4.05
C ILE A 46 0.52 7.01 3.99
N GLU A 47 0.86 6.06 4.86
CA GLU A 47 0.12 4.79 4.96
C GLU A 47 -1.37 5.04 5.29
N ALA A 48 -1.67 6.00 6.18
CA ALA A 48 -3.05 6.32 6.54
C ALA A 48 -3.80 6.98 5.37
N GLU A 49 -3.18 7.92 4.65
CA GLU A 49 -3.75 8.57 3.47
C GLU A 49 -4.04 7.56 2.36
N GLN A 50 -3.08 6.70 2.02
CA GLN A 50 -3.26 5.66 1.00
C GLN A 50 -4.37 4.65 1.35
N LEU A 51 -4.58 4.35 2.64
CA LEU A 51 -5.70 3.52 3.09
C LEU A 51 -7.06 4.24 2.95
N CYS A 52 -7.11 5.55 3.21
CA CYS A 52 -8.30 6.36 2.94
C CYS A 52 -8.63 6.40 1.45
N ASP A 53 -7.62 6.66 0.60
CA ASP A 53 -7.77 6.64 -0.86
C ASP A 53 -8.29 5.28 -1.34
N GLY A 54 -7.78 4.19 -0.77
CA GLY A 54 -8.25 2.85 -1.09
C GLY A 54 -9.69 2.57 -0.68
N ALA A 55 -10.14 3.12 0.44
CA ALA A 55 -11.55 3.04 0.84
C ALA A 55 -12.46 3.80 -0.16
N ASP A 56 -12.03 4.95 -0.65
CA ASP A 56 -12.76 5.72 -1.65
C ASP A 56 -12.79 5.04 -3.02
N VAL A 57 -11.67 4.46 -3.45
CA VAL A 57 -11.59 3.64 -4.67
C VAL A 57 -12.52 2.44 -4.57
N LEU A 58 -12.52 1.73 -3.43
CA LEU A 58 -13.40 0.59 -3.20
C LEU A 58 -14.87 1.00 -3.29
N LYS A 59 -15.26 2.12 -2.65
CA LYS A 59 -16.61 2.66 -2.73
C LYS A 59 -17.02 2.98 -4.18
N GLY A 60 -16.12 3.61 -4.94
CA GLY A 60 -16.34 3.90 -6.35
C GLY A 60 -16.50 2.64 -7.21
N ALA A 61 -15.64 1.64 -7.00
CA ALA A 61 -15.72 0.36 -7.71
C ALA A 61 -17.03 -0.39 -7.43
N VAL A 62 -17.46 -0.44 -6.16
CA VAL A 62 -18.74 -1.03 -5.76
C VAL A 62 -19.92 -0.29 -6.42
N ALA A 63 -19.86 1.05 -6.50
CA ALA A 63 -20.89 1.82 -7.19
C ALA A 63 -20.98 1.48 -8.69
N VAL A 64 -19.83 1.37 -9.38
CA VAL A 64 -19.76 0.96 -10.80
C VAL A 64 -20.32 -0.45 -11.00
N LEU A 65 -19.98 -1.40 -10.13
CA LEU A 65 -20.49 -2.77 -10.20
C LEU A 65 -22.00 -2.87 -9.98
N ASN A 66 -22.58 -1.97 -9.18
CA ASN A 66 -24.01 -1.93 -8.91
C ASN A 66 -24.83 -1.22 -10.01
N ASP A 67 -24.20 -0.40 -10.85
CA ASP A 67 -24.86 0.24 -11.98
C ASP A 67 -24.94 -0.68 -13.19
N ARG A 68 -26.12 -1.25 -13.47
CA ARG A 68 -26.36 -2.10 -14.64
C ARG A 68 -26.18 -1.40 -15.98
N LYS A 69 -26.12 -0.05 -16.00
CA LYS A 69 -25.85 0.74 -17.20
C LYS A 69 -24.37 1.07 -17.36
N ALA A 70 -23.52 0.71 -16.40
CA ALA A 70 -22.08 0.94 -16.50
C ALA A 70 -21.53 0.19 -17.72
N GLY A 71 -20.91 0.96 -18.62
CA GLY A 71 -20.26 0.41 -19.80
C GLY A 71 -18.91 -0.23 -19.47
N GLU A 72 -18.40 -0.99 -20.43
CA GLU A 72 -17.11 -1.69 -20.36
C GLU A 72 -15.94 -0.77 -19.97
N HIS A 73 -15.95 0.48 -20.44
CA HIS A 73 -14.93 1.48 -20.10
C HIS A 73 -14.95 1.87 -18.62
N ALA A 74 -16.12 2.08 -18.03
CA ALA A 74 -16.27 2.42 -16.62
C ALA A 74 -15.78 1.27 -15.72
N VAL A 75 -16.13 0.03 -16.08
CA VAL A 75 -15.67 -1.17 -15.38
C VAL A 75 -14.15 -1.32 -15.46
N ARG A 76 -13.54 -1.13 -16.64
CA ARG A 76 -12.08 -1.19 -16.79
C ARG A 76 -11.36 -0.10 -16.01
N LEU A 77 -11.92 1.12 -15.97
CA LEU A 77 -11.36 2.20 -15.18
C LEU A 77 -11.41 1.89 -13.68
N ALA A 78 -12.55 1.41 -13.19
CA ALA A 78 -12.73 1.01 -11.80
C ALA A 78 -11.78 -0.13 -11.41
N LEU A 79 -11.62 -1.14 -12.28
CA LEU A 79 -10.69 -2.24 -12.05
C LEU A 79 -9.23 -1.75 -11.99
N ARG A 80 -8.82 -0.85 -12.91
CA ARG A 80 -7.46 -0.28 -12.91
C ARG A 80 -7.18 0.54 -11.65
N ALA A 81 -8.15 1.33 -11.19
CA ALA A 81 -8.01 2.08 -9.94
C ALA A 81 -7.92 1.12 -8.74
N THR A 82 -8.75 0.08 -8.73
CA THR A 82 -8.76 -0.95 -7.67
C THR A 82 -7.44 -1.70 -7.60
N THR A 83 -6.88 -2.14 -8.73
CA THR A 83 -5.60 -2.87 -8.74
C THR A 83 -4.43 -1.99 -8.31
N GLN A 84 -4.46 -0.70 -8.61
CA GLN A 84 -3.47 0.26 -8.13
C GLN A 84 -3.53 0.40 -6.61
N SER A 85 -4.72 0.73 -6.07
CA SER A 85 -4.89 0.87 -4.62
C SER A 85 -4.60 -0.44 -3.87
N PHE A 86 -4.94 -1.59 -4.45
CA PHE A 86 -4.66 -2.88 -3.83
C PHE A 86 -3.16 -3.17 -3.73
N SER A 87 -2.34 -2.74 -4.69
CA SER A 87 -0.88 -2.79 -4.57
C SER A 87 -0.39 -1.99 -3.36
N ASP A 88 -0.93 -0.79 -3.16
CA ASP A 88 -0.55 0.08 -2.05
C ASP A 88 -0.96 -0.56 -0.71
N VAL A 89 -2.18 -1.09 -0.61
CA VAL A 89 -2.67 -1.82 0.58
C VAL A 89 -1.78 -3.01 0.94
N LEU A 90 -1.38 -3.83 -0.05
CA LEU A 90 -0.50 -4.97 0.19
C LEU A 90 0.87 -4.53 0.73
N ARG A 91 1.44 -3.47 0.16
CA ARG A 91 2.71 -2.88 0.63
C ARG A 91 2.61 -2.42 2.08
N ILE A 92 1.52 -1.73 2.44
CA ILE A 92 1.27 -1.26 3.81
C ILE A 92 1.10 -2.45 4.76
N ALA A 93 0.37 -3.49 4.34
CA ALA A 93 0.16 -4.69 5.14
C ALA A 93 1.48 -5.39 5.46
N ASP A 94 2.36 -5.56 4.47
CA ASP A 94 3.67 -6.17 4.69
C ASP A 94 4.58 -5.29 5.54
N SER A 95 4.60 -3.99 5.27
CA SER A 95 5.32 -3.00 6.07
C SER A 95 4.90 -3.03 7.55
N ARG A 96 3.60 -3.10 7.85
CA ARG A 96 3.08 -3.20 9.22
C ARG A 96 3.35 -4.58 9.82
N GLY A 97 3.24 -5.64 9.05
CA GLY A 97 3.47 -7.01 9.48
C GLY A 97 4.88 -7.25 10.01
N THR A 98 5.90 -6.67 9.38
CA THR A 98 7.30 -6.78 9.87
C THR A 98 7.57 -6.02 11.16
N ARG A 99 6.67 -5.10 11.56
CA ARG A 99 6.78 -4.32 12.80
C ARG A 99 6.01 -4.93 13.97
N LEU A 100 5.24 -5.99 13.74
CA LEU A 100 4.52 -6.67 14.82
C LEU A 100 5.50 -7.47 15.70
N PRO A 101 5.28 -7.52 17.02
CA PRO A 101 6.07 -8.37 17.88
C PRO A 101 5.86 -9.85 17.51
N VAL A 102 6.92 -10.66 17.62
CA VAL A 102 6.80 -12.12 17.46
C VAL A 102 5.89 -12.63 18.60
N PRO A 103 4.81 -13.38 18.28
CA PRO A 103 3.98 -13.98 19.31
C PRO A 103 4.83 -14.85 20.23
N VAL A 104 4.72 -14.61 21.54
CA VAL A 104 5.35 -15.43 22.59
C VAL A 104 4.58 -16.71 22.87
#